data_AF-A0A1T5IKA7-F1
#
_entry.id   AF-A0A1T5IKA7-F1
#
_cell.length_a   1.000
_cell.length_b   1.000
_cell.length_c   1.000
_cell.angle_alpha   90.00
_cell.angle_beta   90.00
_cell.angle_gamma   90.00
#
_symmetry.space_group_name_H-M   'P 1'
#
loop_
_entity.id
_entity.type
_entity.pdbx_description
1 polymer ?
#
loop_
_entity_poly.entity_id
_entity_poly.type
_entity_poly.pdbx_seq_one_letter_code
_entity_poly.pdbx_strand_id
1 'polypeptide(L)'
;MRKRQDAAGWAPLGPETSTPGTTWAGTLRSPLVDFLFGVGYPRAFVNLEESLLRAGRRTVAFSQITTAQLMTGSRNIHDLSLLLVLASDSGLRAPVLLRERAGHTLGPADRASVLRVLSESSIAFPASATDPSGRFARTNFPRNIDKQTAIALVSDPPLSGETLPTEDQLEWSSTR
;
A
#
# COMPACT_ATOMS: atom_id res chain seq x y z
N MET A 1 19.40 19.75 22.91
CA MET A 1 19.75 19.69 21.47
C MET A 1 19.56 18.26 20.96
N ARG A 2 18.50 17.97 20.18
CA ARG A 2 18.36 16.67 19.50
C ARG A 2 18.97 16.81 18.11
N LYS A 3 20.01 16.03 17.80
CA LYS A 3 20.53 15.90 16.43
C LYS A 3 19.36 15.50 15.53
N ARG A 4 19.09 16.33 14.52
CA ARG A 4 18.35 15.90 13.32
C ARG A 4 19.18 14.74 12.76
N GLN A 5 18.66 13.52 12.84
CA GLN A 5 19.21 12.43 12.03
C GLN A 5 18.93 12.78 10.58
N ASP A 6 20.01 12.83 9.83
CA ASP A 6 20.11 13.38 8.50
C ASP A 6 19.11 12.73 7.53
N ALA A 7 18.52 13.56 6.68
CA ALA A 7 17.53 13.21 5.68
C ALA A 7 18.12 12.47 4.46
N ALA A 8 19.37 12.02 4.53
CA ALA A 8 20.02 11.26 3.47
C ALA A 8 19.48 9.82 3.48
N GLY A 9 18.93 9.37 2.34
CA GLY A 9 18.49 7.98 2.15
C GLY A 9 17.00 7.71 2.35
N TRP A 10 16.21 8.62 2.92
CA TRP A 10 14.77 8.42 3.09
C TRP A 10 13.95 9.06 1.95
N ALA A 11 13.37 8.23 1.09
CA ALA A 11 12.42 8.66 0.06
C ALA A 11 10.96 8.43 0.51
N PRO A 12 9.99 9.29 0.16
CA PRO A 12 8.58 8.97 0.37
C PRO A 12 8.18 7.75 -0.45
N LEU A 13 7.24 6.96 0.06
CA LEU A 13 6.70 5.81 -0.66
C LEU A 13 5.24 6.11 -1.07
N GLY A 14 5.00 6.20 -2.39
CA GLY A 14 3.75 6.66 -2.99
C GLY A 14 3.98 7.84 -3.94
N PRO A 15 2.97 8.23 -4.74
CA PRO A 15 3.16 9.23 -5.79
C PRO A 15 3.77 10.51 -5.24
N GLU A 16 4.92 10.90 -5.79
CA GLU A 16 5.50 12.20 -5.53
C GLU A 16 4.46 13.26 -5.93
N THR A 17 3.91 13.99 -4.94
CA THR A 17 3.38 15.31 -5.21
C THR A 17 4.57 16.16 -5.66
N SER A 18 4.76 16.24 -6.97
CA SER A 18 5.87 16.89 -7.67
C SER A 18 6.42 18.14 -6.96
N THR A 19 7.74 18.15 -6.81
CA THR A 19 8.75 19.16 -6.45
C THR A 19 8.35 20.67 -6.51
N PRO A 20 8.84 21.51 -5.57
CA PRO A 20 8.76 22.97 -5.69
C PRO A 20 9.67 23.45 -6.83
N GLY A 21 9.09 24.02 -7.89
CA GLY A 21 9.87 24.66 -8.96
C GLY A 21 9.29 24.51 -10.37
N THR A 22 8.29 23.65 -10.58
CA THR A 22 7.47 23.72 -11.79
C THR A 22 6.22 24.51 -11.46
N THR A 23 6.10 25.70 -12.04
CA THR A 23 4.93 26.57 -11.90
C THR A 23 3.73 25.91 -12.60
N TRP A 24 3.07 24.98 -11.92
CA TRP A 24 1.80 24.41 -12.34
C TRP A 24 0.70 25.42 -12.01
N ALA A 25 0.35 26.25 -12.98
CA ALA A 25 -0.97 26.85 -12.99
C ALA A 25 -1.99 25.70 -13.16
N GLY A 26 -2.54 25.20 -12.06
CA GLY A 26 -3.78 24.41 -12.07
C GLY A 26 -3.73 22.95 -11.61
N THR A 27 -2.76 22.51 -10.80
CA THR A 27 -2.82 21.16 -10.20
C THR A 27 -3.61 21.19 -8.89
N LEU A 28 -4.84 20.66 -8.91
CA LEU A 28 -5.61 20.42 -7.70
C LEU A 28 -4.79 19.55 -6.74
N ARG A 29 -4.50 20.09 -5.56
CA ARG A 29 -4.02 19.35 -4.40
C ARG A 29 -5.05 18.25 -4.11
N SER A 30 -4.71 16.99 -4.33
CA SER A 30 -5.67 15.88 -4.24
C SER A 30 -6.14 15.75 -2.78
N PRO A 31 -7.40 16.10 -2.45
CA PRO A 31 -7.91 16.06 -1.07
C PRO A 31 -7.94 14.63 -0.50
N LEU A 32 -7.77 13.62 -1.36
CA LEU A 32 -7.80 12.21 -1.00
C LEU A 32 -6.46 11.71 -0.44
N VAL A 33 -5.33 12.26 -0.88
CA VAL A 33 -4.02 12.03 -0.24
C VAL A 33 -4.05 12.60 1.18
N ASP A 34 -4.56 13.83 1.34
CA ASP A 34 -4.78 14.45 2.65
C ASP A 34 -5.83 13.69 3.49
N PHE A 35 -6.86 13.08 2.89
CA PHE A 35 -7.86 12.26 3.59
C PHE A 35 -7.33 10.87 3.98
N LEU A 36 -6.59 10.18 3.11
CA LEU A 36 -5.97 8.89 3.42
C LEU A 36 -4.93 9.02 4.55
N PHE A 37 -4.16 10.11 4.57
CA PHE A 37 -3.26 10.45 5.66
C PHE A 37 -3.96 11.13 6.86
N GLY A 38 -5.17 11.65 6.67
CA GLY A 38 -6.03 12.24 7.71
C GLY A 38 -6.88 11.23 8.49
N VAL A 39 -7.16 10.04 7.92
CA VAL A 39 -7.98 8.97 8.51
C VAL A 39 -7.16 7.97 9.35
N GLY A 40 -5.87 8.25 9.60
CA GLY A 40 -5.09 7.58 10.66
C GLY A 40 -3.96 6.67 10.17
N TYR A 41 -3.64 6.62 8.87
CA TYR A 41 -2.43 5.96 8.39
C TYR A 41 -1.32 6.99 8.17
N PRO A 42 -0.14 6.85 8.79
CA PRO A 42 0.94 7.80 8.60
C PRO A 42 1.64 7.57 7.25
N ARG A 43 2.18 8.65 6.66
CA ARG A 43 2.97 8.58 5.43
C ARG A 43 4.14 7.61 5.57
N ALA A 44 4.32 6.77 4.54
CA ALA A 44 5.40 5.80 4.44
C ALA A 44 6.64 6.43 3.78
N PHE A 45 7.82 6.02 4.25
CA PHE A 45 9.12 6.39 3.73
C PHE A 45 10.01 5.16 3.66
N VAL A 46 10.86 5.06 2.65
CA VAL A 46 11.82 3.97 2.47
C VAL A 46 13.24 4.46 2.47
N ASN A 47 14.13 3.64 3.04
CA ASN A 47 15.55 3.70 2.83
C ASN A 47 15.97 2.40 2.13
N LEU A 48 16.29 2.51 0.84
CA LEU A 48 16.64 1.35 0.01
C LEU A 48 18.06 0.84 0.29
N GLU A 49 18.97 1.71 0.75
CA GLU A 49 20.35 1.32 1.09
C GLU A 49 20.38 0.45 2.35
N GLU A 50 19.62 0.86 3.37
CA GLU A 50 19.53 0.14 4.64
C GLU A 50 18.39 -0.89 4.69
N SER A 51 17.59 -0.97 3.62
CA SER A 51 16.41 -1.86 3.54
C SER A 51 15.40 -1.63 4.67
N LEU A 52 15.09 -0.37 4.94
CA LEU A 52 14.20 0.06 6.03
C LEU A 52 12.93 0.75 5.51
N LEU A 53 11.81 0.44 6.14
CA LEU A 53 10.52 1.08 5.93
C LEU A 53 10.11 1.83 7.20
N ARG A 54 9.71 3.08 7.06
CA ARG A 54 9.24 3.94 8.15
C ARG A 54 7.82 4.40 7.87
N ALA A 55 6.95 4.29 8.87
CA ALA A 55 5.61 4.87 8.82
C ALA A 55 5.29 5.46 10.20
N GLY A 56 5.08 6.78 10.23
CA GLY A 56 4.85 7.53 11.47
C GLY A 56 6.08 7.47 12.38
N ARG A 57 5.91 6.91 13.58
CA ARG A 57 6.99 6.75 14.59
C ARG A 57 7.70 5.40 14.54
N ARG A 58 7.29 4.50 13.65
CA ARG A 58 7.83 3.14 13.57
C ARG A 58 8.72 3.01 12.35
N THR A 59 9.85 2.33 12.54
CA THR A 59 10.78 1.92 11.48
C THR A 59 11.03 0.42 11.63
N VAL A 60 11.00 -0.32 10.53
CA VAL A 60 11.23 -1.76 10.49
C VAL A 60 12.09 -2.12 9.28
N ALA A 61 12.82 -3.23 9.34
CA ALA A 61 13.48 -3.77 8.16
C ALA A 61 12.43 -4.35 7.19
N PHE A 62 12.73 -4.40 5.89
CA PHE A 62 11.81 -4.97 4.90
C PHE A 62 11.42 -6.41 5.24
N SER A 63 12.36 -7.22 5.72
CA SER A 63 12.14 -8.60 6.15
C SER A 63 11.16 -8.75 7.32
N GLN A 64 10.91 -7.69 8.10
CA GLN A 64 9.94 -7.69 9.20
C GLN A 64 8.51 -7.34 8.75
N ILE A 65 8.32 -7.05 7.47
CA ILE A 65 6.99 -6.87 6.87
C ILE A 65 6.44 -8.26 6.61
N THR A 66 5.36 -8.61 7.30
CA THR A 66 4.77 -9.95 7.33
C THR A 66 3.40 -10.01 6.68
N THR A 67 2.75 -8.87 6.47
CA THR A 67 1.37 -8.79 5.98
C THR A 67 1.23 -7.74 4.87
N ALA A 68 0.49 -8.10 3.81
CA ALA A 68 -0.03 -7.19 2.79
C ALA A 68 -1.56 -7.22 2.80
N GLN A 69 -2.18 -6.05 2.73
CA GLN A 69 -3.63 -5.92 2.62
C GLN A 69 -4.03 -5.01 1.46
N LEU A 70 -4.99 -5.44 0.66
CA LEU A 70 -5.61 -4.60 -0.37
C LEU A 70 -6.83 -3.91 0.23
N MET A 71 -6.90 -2.59 0.06
CA MET A 71 -8.02 -1.76 0.49
C MET A 71 -8.51 -0.91 -0.68
N THR A 72 -9.83 -0.72 -0.76
CA THR A 72 -10.47 0.14 -1.74
C THR A 72 -11.00 1.40 -1.06
N GLY A 73 -10.75 2.56 -1.69
CA GLY A 73 -11.18 3.87 -1.23
C GLY A 73 -12.30 4.43 -2.10
N SER A 74 -13.45 3.75 -2.19
CA SER A 74 -14.74 4.24 -2.72
C SER A 74 -15.75 3.08 -2.69
N ARG A 75 -17.05 3.39 -2.78
CA ARG A 75 -18.12 2.38 -2.91
C ARG A 75 -18.55 2.15 -4.37
N ASN A 76 -18.03 2.95 -5.31
CA ASN A 76 -18.31 2.84 -6.74
C ASN A 76 -17.13 2.18 -7.45
N ILE A 77 -17.38 1.02 -8.07
CA ILE A 77 -16.37 0.17 -8.74
C ILE A 77 -15.62 0.89 -9.88
N HIS A 78 -16.28 1.86 -10.52
CA HIS A 78 -15.70 2.64 -11.62
C HIS A 78 -14.75 3.75 -11.13
N ASP A 79 -14.66 3.97 -9.82
CA ASP A 79 -13.99 5.13 -9.23
C ASP A 79 -13.24 4.77 -7.92
N LEU A 80 -12.72 3.54 -7.87
CA LEU A 80 -12.02 3.01 -6.70
C LEU A 80 -10.57 3.49 -6.66
N SER A 81 -10.18 4.12 -5.56
CA SER A 81 -8.75 4.22 -5.21
C SER A 81 -8.27 2.87 -4.67
N LEU A 82 -7.08 2.43 -5.04
CA LEU A 82 -6.49 1.18 -4.59
C LEU A 82 -5.32 1.46 -3.67
N LEU A 83 -5.39 0.90 -2.46
CA LEU A 83 -4.35 1.01 -1.44
C LEU A 83 -3.82 -0.35 -1.07
N LEU A 84 -2.49 -0.46 -1.06
CA LEU A 84 -1.78 -1.58 -0.45
C LEU A 84 -1.30 -1.15 0.93
N VAL A 85 -1.71 -1.85 1.99
CA VAL A 85 -1.22 -1.60 3.34
C VAL A 85 -0.21 -2.69 3.70
N LEU A 86 1.04 -2.26 3.92
CA LEU A 86 2.11 -3.11 4.41
C LEU A 86 2.16 -3.05 5.93
N ALA A 87 2.29 -4.23 6.54
CA ALA A 87 2.15 -4.38 7.98
C ALA A 87 3.23 -5.31 8.56
N SER A 88 3.67 -4.98 9.77
CA SER A 88 4.55 -5.82 10.60
C SER A 88 3.86 -6.22 11.89
N ASP A 89 4.40 -7.26 12.54
CA ASP A 89 3.97 -7.73 13.86
C ASP A 89 4.33 -6.73 14.98
N SER A 90 5.33 -5.88 14.74
CA SER A 90 5.67 -4.74 15.61
C SER A 90 4.67 -3.57 15.52
N GLY A 91 3.62 -3.72 14.72
CA GLY A 91 2.52 -2.77 14.58
C GLY A 91 2.78 -1.65 13.57
N LEU A 92 3.81 -1.75 12.71
CA LEU A 92 3.93 -0.84 11.58
C LEU A 92 2.74 -1.04 10.62
N ARG A 93 2.22 0.06 10.10
CA ARG A 93 1.19 0.12 9.07
C ARG A 93 1.59 1.21 8.08
N ALA A 94 2.06 0.81 6.92
CA ALA A 94 2.55 1.67 5.86
C ALA A 94 1.60 1.57 4.66
N PRO A 95 0.71 2.56 4.45
CA PRO A 95 -0.13 2.59 3.27
C PRO A 95 0.69 2.97 2.04
N VAL A 96 0.33 2.39 0.90
CA VAL A 96 0.88 2.65 -0.43
C VAL A 96 -0.30 2.85 -1.37
N LEU A 97 -0.39 4.03 -1.98
CA LEU A 97 -1.44 4.31 -2.96
C LEU A 97 -1.02 3.73 -4.30
N LEU A 98 -1.68 2.66 -4.76
CA LEU A 98 -1.39 2.02 -6.04
C LEU A 98 -2.05 2.76 -7.20
N ARG A 99 -3.29 3.19 -6.98
CA ARG A 99 -4.12 3.87 -7.97
C ARG A 99 -5.02 4.88 -7.29
N GLU A 100 -5.08 6.09 -7.83
CA GLU A 100 -6.09 7.09 -7.48
C GLU A 100 -7.36 6.92 -8.31
N ARG A 101 -8.45 7.48 -7.77
CA ARG A 101 -9.74 7.63 -8.43
C ARG A 101 -9.65 8.11 -9.90
N ALA A 102 -8.80 9.11 -10.16
CA ALA A 102 -8.58 9.67 -11.49
C ALA A 102 -7.72 8.80 -12.43
N GLY A 103 -7.38 7.56 -12.04
CA GLY A 103 -6.58 6.63 -12.82
C GLY A 103 -5.06 6.84 -12.69
N HIS A 104 -4.60 7.80 -11.91
CA HIS A 104 -3.17 7.99 -11.65
C HIS A 104 -2.62 6.79 -10.88
N THR A 105 -1.51 6.22 -11.38
CA THR A 105 -0.82 5.09 -10.77
C THR A 105 0.56 5.51 -10.27
N LEU A 106 1.26 4.62 -9.56
CA LEU A 106 2.64 4.83 -9.17
C LEU A 106 3.54 5.09 -10.38
N GLY A 107 4.35 6.15 -10.30
CA GLY A 107 5.42 6.42 -11.25
C GLY A 107 6.49 5.31 -11.23
N PRO A 108 7.33 5.19 -12.28
CA PRO A 108 8.27 4.07 -12.41
C PRO A 108 9.25 3.94 -11.22
N ALA A 109 9.73 5.06 -10.66
CA ALA A 109 10.66 5.06 -9.53
C ALA A 109 10.00 4.61 -8.22
N ASP A 110 8.79 5.11 -7.94
CA ASP A 110 8.01 4.70 -6.77
C ASP A 110 7.63 3.22 -6.86
N ARG A 111 7.22 2.77 -8.07
CA ARG A 111 6.91 1.37 -8.35
C ARG A 111 8.11 0.47 -8.08
N ALA A 112 9.29 0.82 -8.60
CA ALA A 112 10.51 0.05 -8.36
C ALA A 112 10.86 -0.03 -6.87
N SER A 113 10.66 1.07 -6.12
CA SER A 113 10.89 1.11 -4.68
C SER A 113 9.94 0.19 -3.92
N VAL A 114 8.64 0.20 -4.25
CA VAL A 114 7.65 -0.69 -3.63
C VAL A 114 7.92 -2.15 -3.99
N LEU A 115 8.28 -2.45 -5.23
CA LEU A 115 8.65 -3.80 -5.66
C LEU A 115 9.88 -4.31 -4.91
N ARG A 116 10.86 -3.44 -4.63
CA ARG A 116 12.02 -3.81 -3.81
C ARG A 116 11.61 -4.18 -2.39
N VAL A 117 10.80 -3.34 -1.74
CA VAL A 117 10.25 -3.62 -0.40
C VAL A 117 9.52 -4.96 -0.38
N LEU A 118 8.64 -5.18 -1.36
CA LEU A 118 7.90 -6.44 -1.47
C LEU A 118 8.83 -7.62 -1.67
N SER A 119 9.82 -7.54 -2.56
CA SER A 119 10.74 -8.65 -2.84
C SER A 119 11.51 -9.13 -1.60
N GLU A 120 11.88 -8.22 -0.70
CA GLU A 120 12.64 -8.53 0.52
C GLU A 120 11.77 -8.81 1.75
N SER A 121 10.45 -8.64 1.62
CA SER A 121 9.52 -8.88 2.73
C SER A 121 9.31 -10.36 3.05
N SER A 122 8.89 -10.65 4.28
CA SER A 122 8.47 -11.98 4.73
C SER A 122 6.95 -12.15 4.66
N ILE A 123 6.30 -11.48 3.70
CA ILE A 123 4.85 -11.50 3.56
C ILE A 123 4.37 -12.91 3.27
N ALA A 124 3.51 -13.40 4.15
CA ALA A 124 2.83 -14.67 4.02
C ALA A 124 1.34 -14.47 4.28
N PHE A 125 0.51 -15.34 3.69
CA PHE A 125 -0.90 -15.33 4.02
C PHE A 125 -1.07 -15.77 5.49
N PRO A 126 -1.86 -15.06 6.31
CA PRO A 126 -2.05 -15.43 7.71
C PRO A 126 -2.69 -16.82 7.84
N ALA A 127 -2.13 -17.63 8.75
CA ALA A 127 -2.77 -18.86 9.21
C ALA A 127 -3.62 -18.56 10.46
N SER A 128 -4.80 -19.18 10.55
CA SER A 128 -5.62 -19.10 11.77
C SER A 128 -5.30 -20.29 12.67
N ALA A 129 -5.37 -20.11 14.00
CA ALA A 129 -5.27 -21.23 14.94
C ALA A 129 -6.36 -22.29 14.70
N THR A 130 -7.53 -21.87 14.21
CA THR A 130 -8.66 -22.76 13.83
C THR A 130 -8.58 -23.29 12.40
N ASP A 131 -7.61 -22.82 11.60
CA ASP A 131 -7.31 -23.33 10.26
C ASP A 131 -5.79 -23.28 9.99
N PRO A 132 -5.03 -24.22 10.57
CA PRO A 132 -3.58 -24.29 10.40
C PRO A 132 -3.17 -24.60 8.97
N SER A 133 -4.06 -25.22 8.20
CA SER A 133 -3.85 -25.57 6.79
C SER A 133 -4.04 -24.37 5.84
N GLY A 134 -4.62 -23.28 6.33
CA GLY A 134 -4.94 -22.09 5.54
C GLY A 134 -6.03 -22.30 4.48
N ARG A 135 -6.78 -23.41 4.54
CA ARG A 135 -7.82 -23.77 3.56
C ARG A 135 -8.92 -22.70 3.44
N PHE A 136 -9.21 -22.03 4.54
CA PHE A 136 -10.15 -20.93 4.68
C PHE A 136 -9.46 -19.61 4.99
N ALA A 137 -8.13 -19.52 4.85
CA ALA A 137 -7.42 -18.29 5.15
C ALA A 137 -7.97 -17.10 4.35
N ARG A 138 -8.30 -17.31 3.06
CA ARG A 138 -8.93 -16.27 2.22
C ARG A 138 -10.30 -15.82 2.75
N THR A 139 -11.09 -16.72 3.31
CA THR A 139 -12.39 -16.38 3.94
C THR A 139 -12.20 -15.65 5.26
N ASN A 140 -11.24 -16.07 6.07
CA ASN A 140 -10.97 -15.49 7.40
C ASN A 140 -10.27 -14.12 7.30
N PHE A 141 -9.49 -13.90 6.24
CA PHE A 141 -8.69 -12.70 6.02
C PHE A 141 -8.92 -12.14 4.61
N PRO A 142 -10.14 -11.67 4.29
CA PRO A 142 -10.56 -11.33 2.92
C PRO A 142 -9.81 -10.15 2.30
N ARG A 143 -9.14 -9.32 3.11
CA ARG A 143 -8.33 -8.21 2.64
C ARG A 143 -6.85 -8.57 2.49
N ASN A 144 -6.41 -9.69 3.06
CA ASN A 144 -5.02 -10.09 2.99
C ASN A 144 -4.74 -10.69 1.62
N ILE A 145 -3.58 -10.35 1.08
CA ILE A 145 -3.09 -10.90 -0.19
C ILE A 145 -1.71 -11.49 0.04
N ASP A 146 -1.38 -12.52 -0.74
CA ASP A 146 -0.02 -13.07 -0.70
C ASP A 146 0.99 -12.12 -1.39
N LYS A 147 2.28 -12.42 -1.16
CA LYS A 147 3.40 -11.65 -1.69
C LYS A 147 3.39 -11.53 -3.22
N GLN A 148 3.03 -12.61 -3.92
CA GLN A 148 3.04 -12.65 -5.39
C GLN A 148 1.91 -11.79 -5.97
N THR A 149 0.73 -11.87 -5.36
CA THR A 149 -0.43 -11.03 -5.69
C THR A 149 -0.10 -9.55 -5.45
N ALA A 150 0.56 -9.23 -4.33
CA ALA A 150 1.00 -7.85 -4.06
C ALA A 150 2.00 -7.34 -5.11
N ILE A 151 2.96 -8.17 -5.52
CA ILE A 151 3.93 -7.83 -6.57
C ILE A 151 3.23 -7.61 -7.91
N ALA A 152 2.27 -8.46 -8.27
CA ALA A 152 1.49 -8.33 -9.50
C ALA A 152 0.71 -7.01 -9.52
N LEU A 153 0.00 -6.69 -8.43
CA LEU A 153 -0.77 -5.44 -8.29
C LEU A 153 0.07 -4.17 -8.35
N VAL A 154 1.30 -4.21 -7.84
CA VAL A 154 2.22 -3.05 -7.93
C VAL A 154 2.81 -2.94 -9.33
N SER A 155 3.11 -4.07 -9.96
CA SER A 155 3.70 -4.12 -11.31
C SER A 155 2.71 -3.61 -12.36
N ASP A 156 1.48 -4.10 -12.26
CA ASP A 156 0.37 -3.83 -13.17
C ASP A 156 -0.93 -3.65 -12.36
N PRO A 157 -1.18 -2.44 -11.84
CA PRO A 157 -2.40 -2.18 -11.09
C PRO A 157 -3.61 -2.29 -12.04
N PRO A 158 -4.67 -3.01 -11.65
CA PRO A 158 -5.85 -3.17 -12.50
C PRO A 158 -6.45 -1.81 -12.86
N LEU A 159 -7.11 -1.71 -14.00
CA LEU A 159 -7.81 -0.51 -14.47
C LEU A 159 -9.20 -0.38 -13.83
N SER A 160 -9.82 0.80 -13.95
CA SER A 160 -11.16 1.03 -13.40
C SER A 160 -12.17 0.11 -14.10
N GLY A 161 -12.91 -0.68 -13.31
CA GLY A 161 -13.87 -1.67 -13.83
C GLY A 161 -13.30 -3.08 -14.06
N GLU A 162 -12.00 -3.30 -13.85
CA GLU A 162 -11.41 -4.64 -13.79
C GLU A 162 -11.62 -5.27 -12.41
N THR A 163 -11.87 -6.57 -12.37
CA THR A 163 -12.06 -7.34 -11.13
C THR A 163 -10.81 -7.32 -10.28
N LEU A 164 -10.93 -6.89 -9.03
CA LEU A 164 -9.82 -6.98 -8.07
C LEU A 164 -9.64 -8.42 -7.59
N PRO A 165 -8.41 -8.85 -7.25
CA PRO A 165 -8.15 -10.21 -6.75
C PRO A 165 -8.88 -10.53 -5.43
N THR A 166 -9.40 -9.52 -4.73
CA THR A 166 -10.25 -9.66 -3.54
C THR A 166 -11.75 -9.51 -3.83
N GLU A 167 -12.13 -9.04 -5.02
CA GLU A 167 -13.53 -8.71 -5.39
C GLU A 167 -14.35 -9.89 -5.93
N ASP A 168 -13.72 -10.99 -6.36
CA ASP A 168 -14.42 -12.26 -6.71
C ASP A 168 -15.32 -12.81 -5.57
N GLN A 169 -15.29 -12.19 -4.37
CA GLN A 169 -16.14 -12.54 -3.23
C GLN A 169 -17.14 -11.44 -2.80
N LEU A 170 -17.10 -10.23 -3.35
CA LEU A 170 -18.09 -9.19 -3.01
C LEU A 170 -19.40 -9.33 -3.80
N GLU A 171 -19.43 -10.17 -4.83
CA GLU A 171 -20.66 -10.51 -5.56
C GLU A 171 -21.75 -11.15 -4.67
N TRP A 172 -21.39 -11.82 -3.58
CA TRP A 172 -22.37 -12.44 -2.66
C TRP A 172 -23.02 -11.50 -1.65
N SER A 173 -22.77 -10.19 -1.71
CA SER A 173 -23.47 -9.21 -0.85
C SER A 173 -24.61 -8.46 -1.54
N SER A 174 -24.88 -8.74 -2.83
CA SER A 174 -25.86 -8.02 -3.63
C SER A 174 -27.13 -8.82 -3.98
N THR A 175 -27.41 -9.93 -3.29
CA THR A 175 -28.76 -10.51 -3.30
C THR A 175 -29.57 -9.93 -2.14
N ARG A 176 -30.29 -8.83 -2.42
CA ARG A 176 -31.56 -8.54 -1.76
C ARG A 176 -32.66 -8.64 -2.80
#